data_AF-W1P7L7-F1
#
_entry.id   AF-W1P7L7-F1
#
_cell.length_a   1.000
_cell.length_b   1.000
_cell.length_c   1.000
_cell.angle_alpha   90.00
_cell.angle_beta   90.00
_cell.angle_gamma   90.00
#
_symmetry.space_group_name_H-M   'P 1'
#
loop_
_entity.id
_entity.type
_entity.pdbx_description
1 polymer ?
#
loop_
_entity_poly.entity_id
_entity_poly.type
_entity_poly.pdbx_seq_one_letter_code
_entity_poly.pdbx_strand_id
1 'polypeptide(L)'
;MPNRHPGMITQDWEPVTIHKTKQKASELKDPKAVNAAMRAGAQVQSVKKFDAGSNKKGTNALPVNTRKLDEETEPAALERVKVEVRAQIQKARMDKKMSCSGI
;
A
#
# COMPACT_ATOMS: atom_id res chain seq x y z
N MET A 1 -2.83 -2.79 -67.64
CA MET A 1 -2.87 -3.17 -66.21
C MET A 1 -1.48 -2.95 -65.62
N PRO A 2 -1.30 -2.19 -64.52
CA PRO A 2 0.02 -1.96 -63.96
C PRO A 2 0.49 -3.17 -63.14
N ASN A 3 1.62 -3.77 -63.57
CA ASN A 3 2.25 -4.94 -62.97
C ASN A 3 2.94 -4.54 -61.65
N ARG A 4 2.40 -4.95 -60.50
CA ARG A 4 3.10 -4.81 -59.21
C ARG A 4 4.15 -5.92 -59.11
N HIS A 5 5.42 -5.54 -59.19
CA HIS A 5 6.50 -6.42 -58.79
C HIS A 5 6.41 -6.62 -57.27
N PRO A 6 6.27 -7.85 -56.75
CA PRO A 6 6.47 -8.08 -55.33
C PRO A 6 7.97 -7.98 -55.09
N GLY A 7 8.43 -6.82 -54.58
CA GLY A 7 9.74 -6.74 -53.96
C GLY A 7 9.85 -7.86 -52.92
N MET A 8 10.95 -8.61 -52.96
CA MET A 8 11.28 -9.71 -52.05
C MET A 8 10.72 -9.49 -50.64
N ILE A 9 9.64 -10.19 -50.30
CA ILE A 9 9.21 -10.37 -48.92
C ILE A 9 10.12 -11.47 -48.38
N THR A 10 11.21 -11.08 -47.72
CA THR A 10 12.00 -12.02 -46.93
C THR A 10 11.20 -12.31 -45.67
N GLN A 11 10.65 -13.53 -45.57
CA GLN A 11 10.13 -14.04 -44.30
C GLN A 11 11.32 -14.47 -43.47
N ASP A 12 11.78 -13.58 -42.59
CA ASP A 12 12.82 -13.90 -41.62
C ASP A 12 12.24 -14.86 -40.57
N TRP A 13 12.65 -16.13 -40.64
CA TRP A 13 12.22 -17.21 -39.74
C TRP A 13 13.03 -17.26 -38.43
N GLU A 14 13.69 -16.15 -38.07
CA GLU A 14 14.47 -16.09 -36.84
C GLU A 14 13.51 -16.07 -35.63
N PRO A 15 13.68 -16.99 -34.64
CA PRO A 15 12.74 -17.09 -33.53
C PRO A 15 12.80 -15.85 -32.63
N VAL A 16 11.81 -14.97 -32.77
CA VAL A 16 11.63 -13.82 -31.88
C VAL A 16 11.25 -14.30 -30.49
N THR A 17 12.18 -14.18 -29.55
CA THR A 17 11.93 -14.54 -28.15
C THR A 17 11.21 -13.40 -27.44
N ILE A 18 9.89 -13.52 -27.27
CA ILE A 18 9.09 -12.53 -26.54
C ILE A 18 9.20 -12.80 -25.05
N HIS A 19 9.97 -11.95 -24.35
CA HIS A 19 10.04 -11.99 -22.89
C HIS A 19 8.83 -11.29 -22.26
N LYS A 20 7.95 -12.06 -21.63
CA LYS A 20 6.85 -11.54 -20.81
C LYS A 20 7.34 -11.36 -19.37
N THR A 21 7.54 -10.12 -18.94
CA THR A 21 7.86 -9.82 -17.54
C THR A 21 6.69 -10.19 -16.63
N LYS A 22 6.98 -10.93 -15.55
CA LYS A 22 5.99 -11.20 -14.50
C LYS A 22 5.60 -9.88 -13.83
N GLN A 23 4.30 -9.64 -13.69
CA GLN A 23 3.80 -8.42 -13.05
C GLN A 23 4.17 -8.38 -11.57
N LYS A 24 4.46 -7.18 -11.07
CA LYS A 24 4.80 -6.98 -9.65
C LYS A 24 3.56 -7.19 -8.78
N ALA A 25 3.76 -7.67 -7.55
CA ALA A 25 2.64 -7.93 -6.63
C ALA A 25 1.80 -6.69 -6.29
N SER A 26 2.35 -5.48 -6.45
CA SER A 26 1.60 -4.22 -6.31
C SER A 26 0.62 -3.99 -7.45
N GLU A 27 1.00 -4.33 -8.68
CA GLU A 27 0.17 -4.17 -9.88
C GLU A 27 -0.97 -5.18 -9.90
N LEU A 28 -0.76 -6.38 -9.34
CA LEU A 28 -1.80 -7.41 -9.19
C LEU A 28 -2.90 -7.01 -8.20
N LYS A 29 -2.64 -6.05 -7.31
CA LYS A 29 -3.61 -5.53 -6.34
C LYS A 29 -4.39 -4.33 -6.87
N ASP A 30 -4.01 -3.79 -8.03
CA ASP A 30 -4.71 -2.67 -8.66
C ASP A 30 -6.16 -3.10 -9.01
N PRO A 31 -7.19 -2.32 -8.65
CA PRO A 31 -8.58 -2.63 -9.00
C PRO A 31 -8.78 -2.92 -10.49
N LYS A 32 -8.00 -2.28 -11.38
CA LYS A 32 -8.09 -2.55 -12.82
C LYS A 32 -7.63 -3.97 -13.17
N ALA A 33 -6.51 -4.42 -12.57
CA ALA A 33 -5.96 -5.75 -12.78
C ALA A 33 -6.88 -6.83 -12.18
N VAL A 34 -7.42 -6.58 -10.99
CA VAL A 34 -8.39 -7.49 -10.34
C VAL A 34 -9.66 -7.64 -11.18
N ASN A 35 -10.22 -6.54 -11.68
CA ASN A 35 -11.41 -6.58 -12.53
C ASN A 35 -11.15 -7.28 -13.88
N ALA A 36 -9.98 -7.08 -14.48
CA ALA A 36 -9.59 -7.79 -15.69
C ALA A 36 -9.47 -9.31 -15.44
N ALA A 37 -8.85 -9.71 -14.32
CA ALA A 37 -8.75 -11.11 -13.92
C ALA A 37 -10.13 -11.75 -13.69
N MET A 38 -11.05 -11.05 -13.01
CA MET A 38 -12.42 -11.52 -12.81
C MET A 38 -13.15 -11.77 -14.13
N ARG A 39 -13.03 -10.85 -15.10
CA ARG A 39 -13.68 -10.98 -16.41
C ARG A 39 -13.06 -12.08 -17.27
N ALA A 40 -11.75 -12.31 -17.12
CA ALA A 40 -11.03 -13.36 -17.83
C ALA A 40 -11.24 -14.77 -17.22
N GLY A 41 -11.99 -14.88 -16.12
CA GLY A 41 -12.16 -16.16 -15.40
C GLY A 41 -10.89 -16.63 -14.68
N ALA A 42 -9.91 -15.75 -14.48
CA ALA A 42 -8.70 -16.05 -13.75
C ALA A 42 -8.96 -16.07 -12.24
N GLN A 43 -8.18 -16.88 -11.50
CA GLN A 43 -8.35 -17.02 -10.06
C GLN A 43 -8.00 -15.72 -9.33
N VAL A 44 -8.95 -15.18 -8.55
CA VAL A 44 -8.73 -14.02 -7.68
C VAL A 44 -8.71 -14.48 -6.22
N GLN A 45 -7.63 -14.14 -5.52
CA GLN A 45 -7.50 -14.43 -4.09
C GLN A 45 -8.11 -13.30 -3.27
N SER A 46 -9.08 -13.62 -2.43
CA SER A 46 -9.62 -12.70 -1.43
C SER A 46 -9.14 -13.12 -0.03
N VAL A 47 -8.38 -12.25 0.64
CA VAL A 47 -7.89 -12.49 2.00
C VAL A 47 -8.48 -11.46 2.95
N LYS A 48 -9.05 -11.93 4.06
CA LYS A 48 -9.57 -11.06 5.12
C LYS A 48 -8.40 -10.33 5.79
N LYS A 49 -8.53 -9.02 6.00
CA LYS A 49 -7.50 -8.23 6.72
C LYS A 49 -7.46 -8.63 8.20
N PHE A 50 -6.29 -8.52 8.82
CA PHE A 50 -5.99 -8.97 10.19
C PHE A 50 -7.01 -8.52 11.26
N ASP A 51 -7.48 -7.28 11.22
CA ASP A 51 -8.51 -6.73 12.14
C ASP A 51 -9.88 -6.45 11.44
N ALA A 52 -10.16 -7.11 10.32
CA ALA A 52 -11.40 -6.86 9.59
C ALA A 52 -12.65 -7.22 10.42
N GLY A 53 -13.61 -6.28 10.48
CA GLY A 53 -14.86 -6.43 11.24
C GLY A 53 -14.81 -5.89 12.67
N SER A 54 -13.70 -5.25 13.07
CA SER A 54 -13.58 -4.56 14.35
C SER A 54 -13.61 -3.04 14.17
N ASN A 55 -14.17 -2.30 15.14
CA ASN A 55 -14.18 -0.84 15.20
C ASN A 55 -12.95 -0.26 15.92
N LYS A 56 -11.87 -1.04 16.06
CA LYS A 56 -10.58 -0.54 16.57
C LYS A 56 -10.15 0.66 15.72
N LYS A 57 -9.92 1.81 16.37
CA LYS A 57 -9.35 3.01 15.72
C LYS A 57 -7.93 2.66 15.23
N GLY A 58 -7.83 2.20 13.99
CA GLY A 58 -6.64 1.55 13.40
C GLY A 58 -5.39 2.41 13.23
N THR A 59 -5.36 3.64 13.77
CA THR A 59 -4.16 4.49 13.77
C THR A 59 -3.49 4.58 15.14
N ASN A 60 -4.09 4.03 16.19
CA ASN A 60 -3.61 4.21 17.57
C ASN A 60 -3.31 2.89 18.31
N ALA A 61 -3.39 1.73 17.63
CA ALA A 61 -3.24 0.45 18.33
C ALA A 61 -1.81 0.25 18.86
N LEU A 62 -0.78 0.71 18.14
CA LEU A 62 0.56 1.00 18.67
C LEU A 62 1.25 1.97 17.68
N PRO A 63 1.91 3.05 18.15
CA PRO A 63 2.67 3.95 17.27
C PRO A 63 3.93 3.30 16.67
N VAL A 64 4.25 2.06 17.07
CA VAL A 64 5.47 1.33 16.71
C VAL A 64 5.10 -0.08 16.23
N ASN A 65 5.82 -0.57 15.24
CA ASN A 65 5.71 -1.95 14.79
C ASN A 65 6.24 -2.89 15.89
N THR A 66 5.35 -3.61 16.56
CA THR A 66 5.66 -4.48 17.70
C THR A 66 6.71 -5.54 17.38
N ARG A 67 6.77 -6.00 16.13
CA ARG A 67 7.78 -6.95 15.70
C ARG A 67 9.19 -6.36 15.77
N LYS A 68 9.35 -5.10 15.37
CA LYS A 68 10.66 -4.44 15.43
C LYS A 68 11.09 -4.18 16.87
N LEU A 69 10.13 -3.84 17.73
CA LEU A 69 10.39 -3.63 19.15
C LEU A 69 10.80 -4.92 19.88
N ASP A 70 10.32 -6.08 19.44
CA ASP A 70 10.68 -7.40 19.99
C ASP A 70 12.04 -7.89 19.46
N GLU A 71 12.40 -7.54 18.21
CA GLU A 71 13.70 -7.84 17.61
C GLU A 71 14.84 -6.94 18.14
N GLU A 72 14.52 -5.72 18.60
CA GLU A 72 15.46 -4.77 19.18
C GLU A 72 15.66 -5.02 20.68
N THR A 73 16.88 -5.37 21.10
CA THR A 73 17.25 -5.57 22.52
C THR A 73 17.71 -4.30 23.24
N GLU A 74 17.91 -3.21 22.49
CA GLU A 74 18.32 -1.90 23.00
C GLU A 74 17.09 -1.04 23.35
N PRO A 75 17.17 -0.14 24.34
CA PRO A 75 16.04 0.68 24.73
C PRO A 75 15.60 1.57 23.57
N ALA A 76 14.40 1.30 23.04
CA ALA A 76 13.80 2.10 21.97
C ALA A 76 13.67 3.56 22.41
N ALA A 77 14.39 4.45 21.71
CA ALA A 77 14.33 5.89 21.94
C ALA A 77 13.02 6.45 21.37
N LEU A 78 11.91 6.29 22.11
CA LEU A 78 10.63 6.86 21.74
C LEU A 78 10.67 8.40 21.87
N GLU A 79 10.31 9.09 20.79
CA GLU A 79 10.21 10.55 20.80
C GLU A 79 9.14 10.99 21.82
N ARG A 80 9.55 11.84 22.75
CA ARG A 80 8.63 12.46 23.71
C ARG A 80 8.03 13.72 23.10
N VAL A 81 6.78 14.00 23.45
CA VAL A 81 6.10 15.22 23.03
C VAL A 81 6.89 16.44 23.49
N LYS A 82 7.14 17.37 22.55
CA LYS A 82 7.84 18.63 22.81
C LYS A 82 7.08 19.48 23.83
N VAL A 83 7.83 20.24 24.64
CA VAL A 83 7.28 21.09 25.72
C VAL A 83 6.31 22.14 25.18
N GLU A 84 6.57 22.69 23.99
CA GLU A 84 5.69 23.68 23.34
C GLU A 84 4.29 23.13 23.06
N VAL A 85 4.20 21.88 22.58
CA VAL A 85 2.92 21.21 22.30
C VAL A 85 2.12 21.05 23.59
N ARG A 86 2.78 20.66 24.69
CA ARG A 86 2.15 20.58 26.01
C ARG A 86 1.62 21.94 26.45
N ALA A 87 2.41 22.99 26.33
CA ALA A 87 2.03 24.35 26.74
C ALA A 87 0.84 24.88 25.92
N GLN A 88 0.84 24.67 24.61
CA GLN A 88 -0.26 25.07 23.72
C GLN A 88 -1.57 24.33 24.04
N ILE A 89 -1.50 23.01 24.29
CA ILE A 89 -2.68 22.21 24.67
C ILE A 89 -3.25 22.70 26.00
N GLN A 90 -2.38 23.00 26.99
CA GLN A 90 -2.83 23.52 28.28
C GLN A 90 -3.52 24.87 28.16
N LYS A 91 -2.95 25.80 27.38
CA LYS A 91 -3.56 27.11 27.11
C LYS A 91 -4.93 26.95 26.45
N ALA A 92 -5.01 26.15 25.39
CA ALA A 92 -6.26 25.90 24.67
C ALA A 92 -7.35 25.26 25.56
N ARG A 93 -6.97 24.48 26.58
CA ARG A 93 -7.92 23.91 27.57
C ARG A 93 -8.47 24.98 28.50
N MET A 94 -7.60 25.85 29.02
CA MET A 94 -8.00 26.97 29.88
C MET A 94 -8.93 27.93 29.13
N ASP A 95 -8.61 28.26 27.87
CA ASP A 95 -9.43 29.11 27.01
C ASP A 95 -10.83 28.49 26.77
N LYS A 96 -10.90 27.17 26.67
CA LYS A 96 -12.16 26.41 26.48
C LYS A 96 -12.85 26.02 27.80
N LYS A 97 -12.35 26.47 28.96
CA LYS A 97 -12.88 26.11 30.29
C LYS A 97 -13.04 24.60 30.52
N MET A 98 -12.15 23.79 29.92
CA MET A 98 -12.18 22.33 30.06
C MET A 98 -11.23 21.86 31.16
N SER A 99 -11.68 20.96 32.03
CA SER A 99 -10.85 20.30 33.04
C SER A 99 -10.29 18.97 32.53
N CYS A 100 -9.19 18.50 33.12
CA CYS A 100 -8.51 17.29 32.67
C CYS A 100 -9.34 16.00 32.79
N SER A 101 -10.43 16.03 33.58
CA SER A 101 -11.35 14.91 33.79
C SER A 101 -12.52 14.90 32.79
N GLY A 102 -12.72 15.97 32.02
CA GLY A 102 -13.81 16.09 31.04
C GLY A 102 -13.39 15.75 29.60
N ILE A 103 -12.26 15.06 29.43
CA ILE A 103 -11.66 14.60 28.16
C ILE A 103 -11.53 13.09 28.23
#